data_AF-A0A726D2Q0-F1
#
_entry.id   AF-A0A726D2Q0-F1
#
_cell.length_a   1.000
_cell.length_b   1.000
_cell.length_c   1.000
_cell.angle_alpha   90.00
_cell.angle_beta   90.00
_cell.angle_gamma   90.00
#
_symmetry.space_group_name_H-M   'P 1'
#
loop_
_entity.id
_entity.type
_entity.pdbx_description
1 polymer ?
#
loop_
_entity_poly.entity_id
_entity_poly.type
_entity_poly.pdbx_seq_one_letter_code
_entity_poly.pdbx_strand_id
1 'polypeptide(L)'
;NIAYGIDKNFLFGCGVSIASVLLANPEKALAFHVFTDFFDSEDQQRFEALAKQYATQIVVYLIDCERLKSLPSTKNWTYATYFRFIIADYFSDKTDRVLYLDADIACKGSIQELIDLNFAENEIAAVVAEGELEWWTKRSVSLATPGLVSGYFNAGFILINIPLWTAENISKKAIEMLKDPEVVQRIT
;
A
#
# COMPACT_ATOMS: atom_id res chain seq x y z
N ASN A 1 -1.15 -10.36 -7.40
CA ASN A 1 -0.76 -10.09 -5.99
C ASN A 1 -1.37 -8.78 -5.55
N ILE A 2 -2.17 -8.81 -4.49
CA ILE A 2 -2.72 -7.62 -3.82
C ILE A 2 -2.24 -7.64 -2.38
N ALA A 3 -1.73 -6.53 -1.88
CA ALA A 3 -1.08 -6.45 -0.59
C ALA A 3 -1.67 -5.33 0.28
N TYR A 4 -1.72 -5.61 1.59
CA TYR A 4 -2.23 -4.72 2.61
C TYR A 4 -1.19 -4.56 3.72
N GLY A 5 -1.07 -3.35 4.23
CA GLY A 5 -0.31 -3.04 5.43
C GLY A 5 -1.23 -2.50 6.50
N ILE A 6 -1.41 -3.22 7.60
CA ILE A 6 -2.43 -2.89 8.60
C ILE A 6 -1.91 -3.01 10.03
N ASP A 7 -2.53 -2.24 10.93
CA ASP A 7 -2.47 -2.53 12.36
C ASP A 7 -3.67 -3.39 12.79
N LYS A 8 -3.64 -3.86 14.04
CA LYS A 8 -4.69 -4.71 14.63
C LYS A 8 -6.13 -4.19 14.49
N ASN A 9 -6.33 -2.88 14.39
CA ASN A 9 -7.67 -2.30 14.33
C ASN A 9 -8.29 -2.39 12.93
N PHE A 10 -7.48 -2.67 11.90
CA PHE A 10 -7.90 -2.70 10.51
C PHE A 10 -8.07 -4.11 9.94
N LEU A 11 -7.92 -5.16 10.75
CA LEU A 11 -8.10 -6.56 10.32
C LEU A 11 -9.48 -6.83 9.75
N PHE A 12 -10.53 -6.32 10.40
CA PHE A 12 -11.90 -6.43 9.88
C PHE A 12 -12.07 -5.69 8.54
N GLY A 13 -11.59 -4.45 8.46
CA GLY A 13 -11.63 -3.65 7.23
C GLY A 13 -10.90 -4.34 6.08
N CYS A 14 -9.72 -4.90 6.35
CA CYS A 14 -8.94 -5.66 5.37
C CYS A 14 -9.72 -6.87 4.84
N GLY A 15 -10.38 -7.64 5.72
CA GLY A 15 -11.25 -8.73 5.29
C GLY A 15 -12.40 -8.27 4.38
N VAL A 16 -13.04 -7.14 4.70
CA VAL A 16 -14.08 -6.54 3.85
C VAL A 16 -13.51 -6.09 2.50
N SER A 17 -12.34 -5.46 2.48
CA SER A 17 -11.65 -5.05 1.26
C SER A 17 -11.36 -6.25 0.35
N ILE A 18 -10.74 -7.30 0.91
CA ILE A 18 -10.43 -8.55 0.19
C ILE A 18 -11.71 -9.15 -0.40
N ALA A 19 -12.76 -9.29 0.42
CA ALA A 19 -14.04 -9.83 -0.03
C ALA A 19 -14.65 -9.00 -1.17
N SER A 20 -14.58 -7.66 -1.09
CA SER A 20 -15.10 -6.78 -2.14
C SER A 20 -14.37 -6.96 -3.47
N VAL A 21 -13.05 -7.13 -3.46
CA VAL A 21 -12.26 -7.41 -4.66
C VAL A 21 -12.65 -8.75 -5.27
N LEU A 22 -12.78 -9.79 -4.45
CA LEU A 22 -13.18 -11.14 -4.87
C LEU A 22 -14.58 -11.15 -5.48
N LEU A 23 -15.54 -10.49 -4.85
CA LEU A 23 -16.92 -10.38 -5.34
C LEU A 23 -17.00 -9.68 -6.69
N ALA A 24 -16.19 -8.65 -6.91
CA ALA A 24 -16.16 -7.93 -8.18
C ALA A 24 -15.32 -8.64 -9.26
N ASN A 25 -14.53 -9.66 -8.90
CA ASN A 25 -13.58 -10.34 -9.77
C ASN A 25 -13.56 -11.89 -9.57
N PRO A 26 -14.72 -12.57 -9.63
CA PRO A 26 -14.85 -13.98 -9.24
C PRO A 26 -14.02 -14.94 -10.11
N GLU A 27 -13.76 -14.58 -11.36
CA GLU A 27 -13.02 -15.42 -12.32
C GLU A 27 -11.49 -15.19 -12.28
N LYS A 28 -10.99 -14.32 -11.40
CA LYS A 28 -9.57 -13.95 -11.36
C LYS A 28 -8.81 -14.73 -10.31
N ALA A 29 -7.68 -15.31 -10.72
CA ALA A 29 -6.70 -15.90 -9.82
C ALA A 29 -5.96 -14.79 -9.05
N LEU A 30 -6.47 -14.44 -7.88
CA LEU A 30 -5.90 -13.41 -7.00
C LEU A 30 -5.26 -14.08 -5.78
N ALA A 31 -4.15 -13.49 -5.34
CA ALA A 31 -3.47 -13.82 -4.09
C ALA A 31 -3.34 -12.54 -3.26
N PHE A 32 -3.69 -12.66 -1.98
CA PHE A 32 -3.73 -11.57 -1.02
C PHE A 32 -2.63 -11.73 0.01
N HIS A 33 -1.97 -10.63 0.35
CA HIS A 33 -0.83 -10.59 1.24
C HIS A 33 -1.06 -9.53 2.32
N VAL A 34 -1.08 -9.93 3.58
CA VAL A 34 -1.47 -9.06 4.70
C VAL A 34 -0.27 -8.93 5.63
N PHE A 35 0.33 -7.76 5.67
CA PHE A 35 1.45 -7.43 6.55
C PHE A 35 0.88 -6.72 7.78
N THR A 36 1.12 -7.29 8.96
CA THR A 36 0.57 -6.80 10.24
C THR A 36 1.53 -7.11 11.38
N ASP A 37 1.44 -6.36 12.48
CA ASP A 37 2.19 -6.63 13.72
C ASP A 37 1.39 -7.48 14.73
N PHE A 38 0.13 -7.79 14.39
CA PHE A 38 -0.78 -8.54 15.24
C PHE A 38 -1.70 -9.42 14.40
N PHE A 39 -1.84 -10.67 14.81
CA PHE A 39 -2.76 -11.64 14.23
C PHE A 39 -3.03 -12.74 15.24
N ASP A 40 -4.25 -12.81 15.78
CA ASP A 40 -4.63 -13.81 16.78
C ASP A 40 -5.36 -15.01 16.14
N SER A 41 -5.75 -15.98 16.98
CA SER A 41 -6.45 -17.18 16.52
C SER A 41 -7.84 -16.92 15.97
N GLU A 42 -8.53 -15.88 16.45
CA GLU A 42 -9.87 -15.53 15.96
C GLU A 42 -9.77 -14.92 14.56
N ASP A 43 -8.82 -14.00 14.36
CA ASP A 43 -8.54 -13.42 13.06
C ASP A 43 -8.01 -14.45 12.06
N GLN A 44 -7.17 -15.39 12.52
CA GLN A 44 -6.75 -16.53 11.71
C GLN A 44 -7.94 -17.34 11.19
N GLN A 45 -8.88 -17.72 12.06
CA GLN A 45 -10.07 -18.46 11.66
C GLN A 45 -10.93 -17.68 10.66
N ARG A 46 -11.08 -16.37 10.85
CA ARG A 46 -11.85 -15.50 9.94
C ARG A 46 -11.22 -15.42 8.55
N PHE A 47 -9.90 -15.22 8.48
CA PHE A 47 -9.18 -15.13 7.20
C PHE A 47 -9.10 -16.50 6.49
N GLU A 48 -8.94 -17.60 7.23
CA GLU A 48 -9.04 -18.96 6.67
C GLU A 48 -10.43 -19.26 6.12
N ALA A 49 -11.49 -18.86 6.84
CA ALA A 49 -12.86 -19.00 6.36
C ALA A 49 -13.10 -18.18 5.08
N LEU A 50 -12.59 -16.95 5.02
CA LEU A 50 -12.68 -16.09 3.84
C LEU A 50 -11.94 -16.70 2.64
N ALA A 51 -10.70 -17.15 2.84
CA ALA A 51 -9.90 -17.81 1.82
C ALA A 51 -10.60 -19.05 1.26
N LYS A 52 -11.17 -19.87 2.15
CA LYS A 52 -11.94 -21.07 1.78
C LYS A 52 -13.22 -20.72 1.03
N GLN A 53 -13.96 -19.70 1.48
CA GLN A 53 -15.24 -19.29 0.86
C GLN A 53 -15.06 -18.88 -0.60
N TYR A 54 -13.98 -18.17 -0.92
CA TYR A 54 -13.73 -17.64 -2.25
C TYR A 54 -12.65 -18.41 -3.03
N ALA A 55 -12.22 -19.59 -2.53
CA ALA A 55 -11.18 -20.42 -3.13
C ALA A 55 -9.92 -19.61 -3.53
N THR A 56 -9.46 -18.74 -2.63
CA THR A 56 -8.32 -17.85 -2.85
C THR A 56 -7.21 -18.10 -1.82
N GLN A 57 -6.03 -17.52 -2.06
CA GLN A 57 -4.92 -17.54 -1.13
C GLN A 57 -4.83 -16.22 -0.38
N ILE A 58 -4.82 -16.28 0.95
CA ILE A 58 -4.49 -15.15 1.81
C ILE A 58 -3.27 -15.55 2.67
N VAL A 59 -2.17 -14.81 2.53
CA VAL A 59 -0.94 -15.04 3.29
C VAL A 59 -0.76 -13.88 4.27
N VAL A 60 -0.65 -14.22 5.55
CA VAL A 60 -0.43 -13.24 6.62
C VAL A 60 1.04 -13.26 7.02
N TYR A 61 1.66 -12.08 7.05
CA TYR A 61 3.04 -11.85 7.45
C TYR A 61 3.05 -11.08 8.76
N LEU A 62 3.47 -11.74 9.83
CA LEU A 62 3.72 -11.09 11.11
C LEU A 62 5.07 -10.39 11.08
N ILE A 63 5.06 -9.07 11.22
CA ILE A 63 6.23 -8.22 11.12
C ILE A 63 6.53 -7.59 12.48
N ASP A 64 7.79 -7.71 12.90
CA ASP A 64 8.30 -6.92 14.02
C ASP A 64 8.37 -5.44 13.60
N CYS A 65 7.50 -4.64 14.21
CA CYS A 65 7.33 -3.23 13.88
C CYS A 65 8.08 -2.28 14.82
N GLU A 66 8.93 -2.77 15.74
CA GLU A 66 9.68 -1.90 16.67
C GLU A 66 10.45 -0.80 15.94
N ARG A 67 11.08 -1.14 14.81
CA ARG A 67 11.81 -0.16 13.98
C ARG A 67 10.90 0.77 13.19
N LEU A 68 9.67 0.37 12.89
CA LEU A 68 8.69 1.24 12.20
C LEU A 68 8.01 2.19 13.17
N LYS A 69 7.77 1.75 14.40
CA LYS A 69 7.18 2.55 15.48
C LYS A 69 8.10 3.67 15.96
N SER A 70 9.39 3.62 15.65
CA SER A 70 10.34 4.71 15.91
C SER A 70 10.40 5.76 14.79
N LEU A 71 9.80 5.49 13.63
CA LEU A 71 9.64 6.49 12.58
C LEU A 71 8.55 7.50 12.95
N PRO A 72 8.54 8.69 12.32
CA PRO A 72 7.52 9.70 12.57
C PRO A 72 6.10 9.16 12.42
N SER A 73 5.18 9.60 13.26
CA SER A 73 3.76 9.22 13.14
C SER A 73 2.88 10.31 13.73
N THR A 74 1.63 10.38 13.27
CA THR A 74 0.60 11.25 13.85
C THR A 74 -0.64 10.44 14.20
N LYS A 75 -1.65 11.08 14.82
CA LYS A 75 -2.92 10.41 15.12
C LYS A 75 -3.61 9.82 13.88
N ASN A 76 -3.41 10.44 12.72
CA ASN A 76 -4.02 10.02 11.45
C ASN A 76 -3.04 9.25 10.55
N TRP A 77 -1.79 9.09 10.99
CA TRP A 77 -0.70 8.50 10.23
C TRP A 77 0.09 7.56 11.15
N THR A 78 -0.36 6.31 11.23
CA THR A 78 0.28 5.30 12.09
C THR A 78 1.45 4.64 11.37
N TYR A 79 2.29 3.90 12.12
CA TYR A 79 3.40 3.13 11.57
C TYR A 79 2.98 2.13 10.47
N ALA A 80 1.70 1.73 10.42
CA ALA A 80 1.17 0.82 9.40
C ALA A 80 1.35 1.36 7.98
N THR A 81 1.39 2.68 7.84
CA THR A 81 1.72 3.38 6.60
C THR A 81 3.03 2.87 5.96
N TYR A 82 4.01 2.45 6.77
CA TYR A 82 5.33 2.08 6.29
C TYR A 82 5.39 0.66 5.72
N PHE A 83 4.35 -0.14 5.95
CA PHE A 83 4.25 -1.46 5.34
C PHE A 83 4.27 -1.42 3.82
N ARG A 84 3.82 -0.34 3.16
CA ARG A 84 3.90 -0.25 1.69
C ARG A 84 5.32 -0.34 1.15
N PHE A 85 6.30 0.18 1.89
CA PHE A 85 7.72 0.06 1.54
C PHE A 85 8.23 -1.35 1.78
N ILE A 86 7.85 -1.97 2.89
CA ILE A 86 8.20 -3.37 3.20
C ILE A 86 7.60 -4.32 2.17
N ILE A 87 6.36 -4.08 1.74
CA ILE A 87 5.65 -4.85 0.72
C ILE A 87 6.43 -4.78 -0.60
N ALA A 88 6.79 -3.58 -1.05
CA ALA A 88 7.56 -3.42 -2.28
C ALA A 88 8.90 -4.18 -2.20
N ASP A 89 9.65 -4.00 -1.11
CA ASP A 89 10.94 -4.67 -0.90
C ASP A 89 10.79 -6.19 -0.79
N TYR A 90 9.73 -6.68 -0.14
CA TYR A 90 9.43 -8.10 -0.05
C TYR A 90 9.19 -8.70 -1.44
N PHE A 91 8.49 -8.00 -2.32
CA PHE A 91 8.18 -8.49 -3.65
C PHE A 91 9.32 -8.36 -4.66
N SER A 92 10.42 -7.69 -4.30
CA SER A 92 11.66 -7.69 -5.10
C SER A 92 12.04 -9.11 -5.50
N ASP A 93 12.32 -9.30 -6.78
CA ASP A 93 12.71 -10.58 -7.39
C ASP A 93 11.67 -11.71 -7.30
N LYS A 94 10.43 -11.42 -6.83
CA LYS A 94 9.32 -12.39 -6.74
C LYS A 94 8.23 -12.15 -7.78
N THR A 95 8.04 -10.91 -8.21
CA THR A 95 7.01 -10.53 -9.18
C THR A 95 7.33 -9.18 -9.81
N ASP A 96 6.77 -8.92 -10.98
CA ASP A 96 6.96 -7.64 -11.66
C ASP A 96 6.05 -6.52 -11.12
N ARG A 97 4.97 -6.90 -10.42
CA ARG A 97 4.00 -5.92 -9.88
C ARG A 97 3.27 -6.40 -8.65
N VAL A 98 2.88 -5.46 -7.81
CA VAL A 98 1.94 -5.66 -6.70
C VAL A 98 1.00 -4.48 -6.59
N LEU A 99 -0.28 -4.75 -6.34
CA LEU A 99 -1.24 -3.70 -5.99
C LEU A 99 -1.27 -3.55 -4.46
N TYR A 100 -0.81 -2.41 -3.95
CA TYR A 100 -1.00 -2.01 -2.56
C TYR A 100 -2.36 -1.31 -2.40
N LEU A 101 -3.11 -1.72 -1.38
CA LEU A 101 -4.37 -1.10 -0.97
C LEU A 101 -4.38 -0.81 0.54
N ASP A 102 -4.90 0.36 0.91
CA ASP A 102 -5.35 0.61 2.28
C ASP A 102 -6.58 -0.25 2.60
N ALA A 103 -6.71 -0.64 3.87
CA ALA A 103 -7.72 -1.58 4.32
C ALA A 103 -9.15 -1.02 4.36
N ASP A 104 -9.31 0.29 4.17
CA ASP A 104 -10.61 0.97 4.06
C ASP A 104 -11.10 1.12 2.61
N ILE A 105 -10.34 0.62 1.63
CA ILE A 105 -10.76 0.60 0.23
C ILE A 105 -11.71 -0.57 -0.05
N ALA A 106 -12.87 -0.27 -0.63
CA ALA A 106 -13.80 -1.27 -1.17
C ALA A 106 -13.82 -1.24 -2.70
N CYS A 107 -13.69 -2.42 -3.32
CA CYS A 107 -13.73 -2.59 -4.76
C CYS A 107 -15.18 -2.81 -5.24
N LYS A 108 -15.61 -2.03 -6.24
CA LYS A 108 -16.96 -2.10 -6.82
C LYS A 108 -16.97 -2.65 -8.26
N GLY A 109 -15.81 -2.85 -8.87
CA GLY A 109 -15.71 -3.17 -10.30
C GLY A 109 -14.57 -4.11 -10.63
N SER A 110 -14.45 -4.44 -11.91
CA SER A 110 -13.36 -5.30 -12.34
C SER A 110 -12.01 -4.60 -12.20
N ILE A 111 -10.99 -5.34 -11.78
CA ILE A 111 -9.59 -4.91 -11.76
C ILE A 111 -8.84 -5.34 -13.04
N GLN A 112 -9.54 -5.75 -14.10
CA GLN A 112 -8.93 -6.19 -15.36
C GLN A 112 -7.98 -5.13 -15.94
N GLU A 113 -8.37 -3.85 -15.91
CA GLU A 113 -7.52 -2.76 -16.40
C GLU A 113 -6.18 -2.67 -15.64
N LEU A 114 -6.16 -2.96 -14.34
CA LEU A 114 -4.93 -2.97 -13.54
C LEU A 114 -4.05 -4.19 -13.85
N ILE A 115 -4.68 -5.32 -14.20
CA ILE A 115 -3.97 -6.53 -14.62
C ILE A 115 -3.31 -6.30 -15.98
N ASP A 116 -4.03 -5.67 -16.91
CA ASP A 116 -3.58 -5.45 -18.29
C ASP A 116 -2.67 -4.23 -18.44
N LEU A 117 -2.59 -3.37 -17.40
CA LEU A 117 -1.75 -2.19 -17.40
C LEU A 117 -0.30 -2.57 -17.70
N ASN A 118 0.31 -1.93 -18.69
CA ASN A 118 1.73 -2.08 -18.97
C ASN A 118 2.41 -0.76 -18.64
N PHE A 119 3.38 -0.82 -17.73
CA PHE A 119 4.20 0.33 -17.40
C PHE A 119 5.06 0.73 -18.59
N ALA A 120 5.14 2.03 -18.88
CA ALA A 120 6.17 2.56 -19.76
C ALA A 120 7.55 2.48 -19.09
N GLU A 121 8.61 2.68 -19.88
CA GLU A 121 10.01 2.47 -19.48
C GLU A 121 10.40 3.15 -18.15
N ASN A 122 9.85 4.33 -17.87
CA ASN A 122 10.21 5.15 -16.70
C ASN A 122 9.08 5.27 -15.65
N GLU A 123 8.05 4.42 -15.72
CA GLU A 123 6.92 4.47 -14.79
C GLU A 123 7.14 3.54 -13.59
N ILE A 124 7.38 4.14 -12.41
CA ILE A 124 7.64 3.39 -11.16
C ILE A 124 6.37 2.84 -10.49
N ALA A 125 5.21 3.45 -10.77
CA ALA A 125 3.93 3.06 -10.22
C ALA A 125 2.78 3.73 -10.98
N ALA A 126 1.60 3.12 -10.91
CA ALA A 126 0.33 3.75 -11.28
C ALA A 126 -0.45 4.06 -10.00
N VAL A 127 -0.96 5.30 -9.92
CA VAL A 127 -1.56 5.88 -8.71
C VAL A 127 -2.83 6.65 -9.06
N VAL A 128 -3.62 6.97 -8.03
CA VAL A 128 -4.83 7.80 -8.18
C VAL A 128 -4.49 9.25 -7.87
N ALA A 129 -4.67 10.16 -8.83
CA ALA A 129 -4.49 11.60 -8.61
C ALA A 129 -5.45 12.10 -7.51
N GLU A 130 -4.96 12.98 -6.65
CA GLU A 130 -5.71 13.51 -5.50
C GLU A 130 -5.58 15.03 -5.41
N GLY A 131 -6.73 15.70 -5.33
CA GLY A 131 -6.82 17.15 -5.34
C GLY A 131 -6.53 17.77 -6.71
N GLU A 132 -6.51 19.09 -6.74
CA GLU A 132 -6.37 19.90 -7.97
C GLU A 132 -5.20 20.88 -7.83
N LEU A 133 -4.90 21.63 -8.89
CA LEU A 133 -3.74 22.54 -8.98
C LEU A 133 -3.56 23.46 -7.75
N GLU A 134 -4.65 24.00 -7.18
CA GLU A 134 -4.56 24.85 -5.99
C GLU A 134 -4.04 24.06 -4.77
N TRP A 135 -4.55 22.83 -4.57
CA TRP A 135 -4.09 21.92 -3.51
C TRP A 135 -2.62 21.54 -3.72
N TRP A 136 -2.28 21.18 -4.95
CA TRP A 136 -0.92 20.81 -5.36
C TRP A 136 0.09 21.93 -5.12
N THR A 137 -0.29 23.16 -5.47
CA THR A 137 0.54 24.35 -5.22
C THR A 137 0.76 24.56 -3.72
N LYS A 138 -0.31 24.47 -2.92
CA LYS A 138 -0.20 24.56 -1.45
C LYS A 138 0.70 23.46 -0.87
N ARG A 139 0.60 22.22 -1.37
CA ARG A 139 1.46 21.10 -0.94
C ARG A 139 2.91 21.27 -1.38
N SER A 140 3.15 21.78 -2.58
CA SER A 140 4.51 22.03 -3.08
C SER A 140 5.29 22.99 -2.18
N VAL A 141 4.62 24.04 -1.67
CA VAL A 141 5.21 25.02 -0.76
C VAL A 141 5.37 24.42 0.65
N SER A 142 4.30 23.84 1.21
CA SER A 142 4.34 23.33 2.59
C SER A 142 5.28 22.14 2.80
N LEU A 143 5.50 21.31 1.76
CA LEU A 143 6.48 20.21 1.80
C LEU A 143 7.87 20.63 1.32
N ALA A 144 8.01 21.85 0.80
CA ALA A 144 9.17 22.32 0.05
C ALA A 144 9.59 21.34 -1.08
N THR A 145 8.59 20.86 -1.82
CA THR A 145 8.76 19.96 -2.97
C THR A 145 8.12 20.62 -4.20
N PRO A 146 8.85 21.51 -4.91
CA PRO A 146 8.30 22.28 -6.02
C PRO A 146 7.63 21.44 -7.11
N GLY A 147 8.13 20.22 -7.37
CA GLY A 147 7.55 19.31 -8.36
C GLY A 147 6.11 18.88 -8.08
N LEU A 148 5.61 19.01 -6.85
CA LEU A 148 4.23 18.65 -6.53
C LEU A 148 3.19 19.55 -7.21
N VAL A 149 3.57 20.70 -7.78
CA VAL A 149 2.66 21.50 -8.63
C VAL A 149 2.15 20.74 -9.85
N SER A 150 2.86 19.69 -10.26
CA SER A 150 2.52 18.85 -11.41
C SER A 150 1.65 17.65 -11.04
N GLY A 151 1.35 17.43 -9.76
CA GLY A 151 0.49 16.33 -9.34
C GLY A 151 0.70 15.94 -7.88
N TYR A 152 -0.40 15.51 -7.25
CA TYR A 152 -0.42 14.84 -5.96
C TYR A 152 -1.30 13.60 -6.08
N PHE A 153 -1.04 12.57 -5.28
CA PHE A 153 -1.74 11.29 -5.41
C PHE A 153 -2.12 10.70 -4.05
N ASN A 154 -3.16 9.88 -4.06
CA ASN A 154 -3.61 9.13 -2.90
C ASN A 154 -2.67 7.97 -2.62
N ALA A 155 -2.10 7.93 -1.41
CA ALA A 155 -1.12 6.91 -1.02
C ALA A 155 -1.74 5.55 -0.62
N GLY A 156 -3.08 5.46 -0.57
CA GLY A 156 -3.82 4.25 -0.22
C GLY A 156 -4.05 3.31 -1.39
N PHE A 157 -3.83 3.75 -2.63
CA PHE A 157 -3.89 2.90 -3.82
C PHE A 157 -2.63 3.08 -4.65
N ILE A 158 -1.83 2.02 -4.78
CA ILE A 158 -0.59 2.07 -5.58
C ILE A 158 -0.40 0.74 -6.29
N LEU A 159 -0.44 0.73 -7.63
CA LEU A 159 0.05 -0.39 -8.41
C LEU A 159 1.54 -0.19 -8.66
N ILE A 160 2.38 -0.97 -7.99
CA ILE A 160 3.83 -0.77 -7.94
C ILE A 160 4.49 -1.55 -9.08
N ASN A 161 5.34 -0.88 -9.88
CA ASN A 161 6.27 -1.53 -10.79
C ASN A 161 7.49 -1.99 -9.99
N ILE A 162 7.52 -3.26 -9.58
CA ILE A 162 8.52 -3.77 -8.63
C ILE A 162 9.95 -3.64 -9.17
N PRO A 163 10.27 -4.06 -10.41
CA PRO A 163 11.62 -3.92 -10.95
C PRO A 163 12.15 -2.49 -10.89
N LEU A 164 11.35 -1.51 -11.34
CA LEU A 164 11.81 -0.12 -11.38
C LEU A 164 11.80 0.52 -10.00
N TRP A 165 10.83 0.19 -9.14
CA TRP A 165 10.80 0.64 -7.74
C TRP A 165 12.05 0.19 -6.97
N THR A 166 12.47 -1.06 -7.17
CA THR A 166 13.70 -1.63 -6.62
C THR A 166 14.93 -0.96 -7.21
N ALA A 167 15.04 -0.88 -8.54
CA ALA A 167 16.20 -0.28 -9.22
C ALA A 167 16.42 1.18 -8.79
N GLU A 168 15.34 1.93 -8.66
CA GLU A 168 15.37 3.33 -8.22
C GLU A 168 15.49 3.49 -6.70
N ASN A 169 15.57 2.40 -5.94
CA ASN A 169 15.71 2.41 -4.47
C ASN A 169 14.63 3.25 -3.76
N ILE A 170 13.38 3.22 -4.25
CA ILE A 170 12.32 4.13 -3.79
C ILE A 170 12.02 3.94 -2.30
N SER A 171 11.86 2.69 -1.83
CA SER A 171 11.63 2.40 -0.40
C SER A 171 12.73 2.98 0.50
N LYS A 172 13.99 2.77 0.12
CA LYS A 172 15.15 3.28 0.86
C LYS A 172 15.16 4.80 0.90
N LYS A 173 15.01 5.47 -0.25
CA LYS A 173 14.94 6.94 -0.35
C LYS A 173 13.82 7.49 0.53
N ALA A 174 12.63 6.88 0.48
CA ALA A 174 11.49 7.30 1.30
C ALA A 174 11.77 7.15 2.80
N ILE A 175 12.34 6.03 3.25
CA ILE A 175 12.69 5.82 4.66
C ILE A 175 13.81 6.76 5.12
N GLU A 176 14.79 7.08 4.26
CA GLU A 176 15.85 8.03 4.57
C GLU A 176 15.30 9.45 4.75
N MET A 177 14.33 9.88 3.93
CA MET A 177 13.66 11.17 4.09
C MET A 177 12.97 11.31 5.46
N LEU A 178 12.43 10.22 6.01
CA LEU A 178 11.78 10.23 7.32
C LEU A 178 12.74 10.40 8.50
N LYS A 179 14.05 10.32 8.26
CA LYS A 179 15.08 10.54 9.27
C LYS A 179 15.60 11.98 9.27
N ASP A 180 15.28 12.76 8.24
CA ASP A 180 15.66 14.16 8.14
C ASP A 180 14.76 15.03 9.04
N PRO A 181 15.28 15.69 10.08
CA PRO A 181 14.48 16.50 10.99
C PRO A 181 13.66 17.60 10.30
N GLU A 182 14.17 18.19 9.22
CA GLU A 182 13.42 19.22 8.48
C GLU A 182 12.21 18.64 7.76
N VAL A 183 12.37 17.44 7.18
CA VAL A 183 11.27 16.72 6.53
C VAL A 183 10.23 16.33 7.57
N VAL A 184 10.66 15.77 8.69
CA VAL A 184 9.77 15.36 9.80
C VAL A 184 8.93 16.55 10.25
N GLN A 185 9.56 17.71 10.51
CA GLN A 185 8.85 18.92 10.93
C GLN A 185 7.77 19.39 9.95
N ARG A 186 7.91 19.11 8.64
CA ARG A 186 6.94 19.52 7.61
C ARG A 186 5.76 18.55 7.47
N ILE A 187 5.93 17.29 7.86
CA ILE A 187 4.95 16.22 7.64
C ILE A 187 4.19 15.80 8.91
N THR A 188 4.67 16.15 10.10
CA THR A 188 3.99 15.92 11.40
C THR A 188 3.46 17.20 12.00
#